data_AF-A0A959YZ52-F1
#
_entry.id   AF-A0A959YZ52-F1
#
_cell.length_a   1.000
_cell.length_b   1.000
_cell.length_c   1.000
_cell.angle_alpha   90.00
_cell.angle_beta   90.00
_cell.angle_gamma   90.00
#
_symmetry.space_group_name_H-M   'P 1'
#
loop_
_entity.id
_entity.type
_entity.pdbx_description
1 polymer ?
#
loop_
_entity_poly.entity_id
_entity_poly.type
_entity_poly.pdbx_seq_one_letter_code
_entity_poly.pdbx_strand_id
1 'polypeptide(L)'
;MKRVKDLSDRPVVLFPGSPAQLSGHADALLFLSLISGRNPELLIGHHVTSAPTVKALGLEAIPTGYLLVDGGRMTTAHYVSQTSPIPHDKPGIAAATALAGELLGLKAIYLDTGSGAPRTVAPDMVKAVRQAVDLPIIVGGGIRSTEQAQALCEAGADMLVVGTAFEEDPERVFALREAVTLARR
;
A
#
# COMPACT_ATOMS: atom_id res chain seq x y z
N MET A 1 -4.04 -6.31 18.12
CA MET A 1 -4.97 -5.20 17.78
C MET A 1 -5.60 -4.57 19.01
N LYS A 2 -6.30 -5.33 19.88
CA LYS A 2 -6.83 -4.78 21.16
C LYS A 2 -5.77 -4.01 21.96
N ARG A 3 -4.61 -4.62 22.19
CA ARG A 3 -3.48 -3.98 22.87
C ARG A 3 -2.92 -2.72 22.18
N VAL A 4 -3.07 -2.60 20.85
CA VAL A 4 -2.66 -1.37 20.14
C VAL A 4 -3.67 -0.25 20.39
N LYS A 5 -4.98 -0.57 20.34
CA LYS A 5 -6.05 0.39 20.66
C LYS A 5 -6.04 0.81 22.13
N ASP A 6 -5.64 -0.09 23.03
CA ASP A 6 -5.49 0.24 24.46
C ASP A 6 -4.31 1.18 24.73
N LEU A 7 -3.36 1.32 23.79
CA LEU A 7 -2.13 2.10 23.93
C LEU A 7 -2.05 3.32 23.00
N SER A 8 -3.03 3.51 22.11
CA SER A 8 -2.99 4.55 21.08
C SER A 8 -4.40 4.92 20.62
N ASP A 9 -4.65 6.23 20.55
CA ASP A 9 -5.90 6.80 20.01
C ASP A 9 -5.88 6.94 18.47
N ARG A 10 -4.76 6.60 17.81
CA ARG A 10 -4.67 6.63 16.34
C ARG A 10 -5.51 5.52 15.70
N PRO A 11 -6.12 5.78 14.53
CA PRO A 11 -6.85 4.76 13.78
C PRO A 11 -5.99 3.54 13.47
N VAL A 12 -6.56 2.35 13.65
CA VAL A 12 -5.97 1.07 13.27
C VAL A 12 -6.66 0.57 12.01
N VAL A 13 -5.93 0.61 10.89
CA VAL A 13 -6.40 0.15 9.58
C VAL A 13 -5.80 -1.22 9.26
N LEU A 14 -6.64 -2.16 8.84
CA LEU A 14 -6.18 -3.48 8.39
C LEU A 14 -5.60 -3.42 6.98
N PHE A 15 -4.45 -4.09 6.82
CA PHE A 15 -3.83 -4.40 5.53
C PHE A 15 -3.69 -5.94 5.41
N PRO A 16 -4.77 -6.65 5.04
CA PRO A 16 -4.77 -8.10 5.05
C PRO A 16 -4.13 -8.68 3.79
N GLY A 17 -3.26 -9.67 3.97
CA GLY A 17 -2.84 -10.59 2.92
C GLY A 17 -3.76 -11.81 2.77
N SER A 18 -4.70 -12.03 3.70
CA SER A 18 -5.66 -13.14 3.68
C SER A 18 -6.97 -12.80 4.39
N PRO A 19 -8.13 -13.35 3.95
CA PRO A 19 -9.42 -13.21 4.64
C PRO A 19 -9.40 -13.62 6.13
N ALA A 20 -8.48 -14.51 6.53
CA ALA A 20 -8.35 -14.96 7.91
C ALA A 20 -7.87 -13.85 8.88
N GLN A 21 -7.39 -12.72 8.36
CA GLN A 21 -6.81 -11.63 9.15
C GLN A 21 -7.84 -10.53 9.52
N LEU A 22 -9.12 -10.74 9.21
CA LEU A 22 -10.19 -9.80 9.56
C LEU A 22 -10.45 -9.75 11.07
N SER A 23 -10.67 -8.55 11.59
CA SER A 23 -10.97 -8.33 13.00
C SER A 23 -11.88 -7.13 13.20
N GLY A 24 -12.92 -7.28 14.01
CA GLY A 24 -13.81 -6.17 14.41
C GLY A 24 -13.17 -5.15 15.36
N HIS A 25 -11.89 -5.32 15.71
CA HIS A 25 -11.15 -4.34 16.51
C HIS A 25 -10.44 -3.27 15.66
N ALA A 26 -10.42 -3.39 14.34
CA ALA A 26 -9.93 -2.31 13.48
C ALA A 26 -11.00 -1.25 13.24
N ASP A 27 -10.55 -0.05 12.89
CA ASP A 27 -11.43 1.06 12.55
C ASP A 27 -11.77 1.04 11.05
N ALA A 28 -10.82 0.59 10.21
CA ALA A 28 -11.04 0.41 8.78
C ALA A 28 -10.24 -0.77 8.21
N LEU A 29 -10.51 -1.10 6.96
CA LEU A 29 -9.88 -2.13 6.16
C LEU A 29 -9.52 -1.56 4.80
N LEU A 30 -8.25 -1.67 4.40
CA LEU A 30 -7.90 -1.56 2.99
C LEU A 30 -8.43 -2.80 2.27
N PHE A 31 -9.47 -2.63 1.46
CA PHE A 31 -10.07 -3.72 0.69
C PHE A 31 -9.32 -3.82 -0.64
N LEU A 32 -8.20 -4.54 -0.58
CA LEU A 32 -7.14 -4.55 -1.58
C LEU A 32 -7.47 -5.45 -2.78
N SER A 33 -7.57 -4.85 -3.97
CA SER A 33 -7.57 -5.59 -5.24
C SER A 33 -6.22 -5.45 -5.93
N LEU A 34 -5.51 -6.56 -6.16
CA LEU A 34 -4.20 -6.58 -6.84
C LEU A 34 -4.39 -6.40 -8.36
N ILE A 35 -4.71 -5.18 -8.77
CA ILE A 35 -5.09 -4.85 -10.15
C ILE A 35 -3.93 -4.87 -11.15
N SER A 36 -2.68 -4.86 -10.68
CA SER A 36 -1.51 -5.13 -11.53
C SER A 36 -1.28 -6.62 -11.79
N GLY A 37 -1.99 -7.50 -11.08
CA GLY A 37 -1.81 -8.95 -11.14
C GLY A 37 -2.73 -9.68 -12.10
N ARG A 38 -2.56 -11.01 -12.15
CA ARG A 38 -3.38 -11.92 -12.97
C ARG A 38 -3.98 -13.08 -12.17
N ASN A 39 -3.87 -13.01 -10.84
CA ASN A 39 -4.46 -14.00 -9.95
C ASN A 39 -5.91 -13.60 -9.60
N PRO A 40 -6.92 -14.37 -10.05
CA PRO A 40 -8.33 -14.03 -9.83
C PRO A 40 -8.72 -13.98 -8.35
N GLU A 41 -8.04 -14.73 -7.47
CA GLU A 41 -8.30 -14.71 -6.03
C GLU A 41 -7.97 -13.35 -5.41
N LEU A 42 -6.87 -12.73 -5.84
CA LEU A 42 -6.45 -11.41 -5.36
C LEU A 42 -7.08 -10.25 -6.14
N LEU A 43 -7.63 -10.52 -7.32
CA LEU A 43 -8.44 -9.55 -8.06
C LEU A 43 -9.83 -9.41 -7.42
N ILE A 44 -10.49 -10.53 -7.11
CA ILE A 44 -11.87 -10.51 -6.60
C ILE A 44 -12.25 -11.71 -5.71
N GLY A 45 -11.66 -12.90 -5.88
CA GLY A 45 -12.10 -14.12 -5.17
C GLY A 45 -12.11 -13.99 -3.63
N HIS A 46 -11.02 -13.49 -3.05
CA HIS A 46 -10.93 -13.21 -1.62
C HIS A 46 -11.91 -12.12 -1.15
N HIS A 47 -12.30 -11.20 -2.03
CA HIS A 47 -13.28 -10.14 -1.71
C HIS A 47 -14.67 -10.75 -1.57
N VAL A 48 -15.04 -11.64 -2.49
CA VAL A 48 -16.34 -12.34 -2.47
C VAL A 48 -16.49 -13.16 -1.20
N THR A 49 -15.45 -13.89 -0.80
CA THR A 49 -15.48 -14.74 0.39
C THR A 49 -15.43 -13.95 1.69
N SER A 50 -14.79 -12.78 1.71
CA SER A 50 -14.68 -11.93 2.91
C SER A 50 -15.83 -10.95 3.10
N ALA A 51 -16.53 -10.56 2.04
CA ALA A 51 -17.56 -9.51 2.09
C ALA A 51 -18.66 -9.73 3.16
N PRO A 52 -19.22 -10.94 3.36
CA PRO A 52 -20.20 -11.17 4.43
C PRO A 52 -19.63 -10.89 5.82
N THR A 53 -18.39 -11.31 6.07
CA THR A 53 -17.69 -11.08 7.34
C THR A 53 -17.39 -9.60 7.55
N VAL A 54 -16.88 -8.91 6.53
CA VAL A 54 -16.65 -7.44 6.59
C VAL A 54 -17.94 -6.71 6.95
N LYS A 55 -19.06 -7.06 6.30
CA LYS A 55 -20.37 -6.48 6.58
C LYS A 55 -20.87 -6.81 8.00
N ALA A 56 -20.74 -8.05 8.44
CA ALA A 56 -21.17 -8.48 9.77
C ALA A 56 -20.38 -7.79 10.90
N LEU A 57 -19.11 -7.49 10.66
CA LEU A 57 -18.26 -6.75 11.60
C LEU A 57 -18.50 -5.25 11.59
N GLY A 58 -19.27 -4.71 10.64
CA GLY A 58 -19.47 -3.26 10.48
C GLY A 58 -18.18 -2.50 10.15
N LEU A 59 -17.22 -3.19 9.54
CA LEU A 59 -15.88 -2.64 9.28
C LEU A 59 -15.91 -1.71 8.06
N GLU A 60 -15.35 -0.51 8.19
CA GLU A 60 -15.22 0.42 7.06
C GLU A 60 -14.24 -0.15 6.02
N ALA A 61 -14.74 -0.48 4.83
CA ALA A 61 -13.92 -0.99 3.74
C ALA A 61 -13.56 0.13 2.77
N ILE A 62 -12.26 0.39 2.61
CA ILE A 62 -11.69 1.37 1.68
C ILE A 62 -11.26 0.61 0.41
N PRO A 63 -11.99 0.71 -0.72
CA PRO A 63 -11.63 0.02 -1.95
C PRO A 63 -10.30 0.53 -2.47
N THR A 64 -9.28 -0.32 -2.49
CA THR A 64 -7.90 0.10 -2.76
C THR A 64 -7.30 -0.72 -3.90
N GLY A 65 -6.84 -0.03 -4.95
CA GLY A 65 -6.08 -0.65 -6.03
C GLY A 65 -4.65 -0.88 -5.60
N TYR A 66 -4.24 -2.14 -5.51
CA TYR A 66 -2.89 -2.53 -5.12
C TYR A 66 -2.07 -2.89 -6.36
N LEU A 67 -0.92 -2.24 -6.52
CA LEU A 67 0.00 -2.39 -7.63
C LEU A 67 1.34 -2.89 -7.09
N LEU A 68 1.72 -4.09 -7.50
CA LEU A 68 3.01 -4.68 -7.18
C LEU A 68 4.07 -4.19 -8.17
N VAL A 69 5.14 -3.59 -7.65
CA VAL A 69 6.26 -2.99 -8.40
C VAL A 69 7.53 -3.80 -8.15
N ASP A 70 8.41 -3.88 -9.15
CA ASP A 70 9.65 -4.65 -9.03
C ASP A 70 10.63 -3.95 -8.09
N GLY A 71 10.78 -4.51 -6.90
CA GLY A 71 11.71 -4.08 -5.86
C GLY A 71 13.15 -4.55 -6.04
N GLY A 72 13.50 -5.25 -7.12
CA GLY A 72 14.87 -5.72 -7.39
C GLY A 72 15.23 -7.07 -6.77
N ARG A 73 14.25 -7.75 -6.15
CA ARG A 73 14.32 -9.16 -5.76
C ARG A 73 12.92 -9.75 -5.76
N MET A 74 12.84 -11.09 -5.81
CA MET A 74 11.59 -11.78 -5.54
C MET A 74 11.20 -11.59 -4.06
N THR A 75 10.00 -11.07 -3.83
CA THR A 75 9.39 -10.90 -2.51
C THR A 75 8.31 -11.94 -2.26
N THR A 76 7.90 -12.12 -1.01
CA THR A 76 6.77 -13.01 -0.67
C THR A 76 5.49 -12.58 -1.38
N ALA A 77 5.26 -11.27 -1.53
CA ALA A 77 4.13 -10.74 -2.27
C ALA A 77 4.13 -11.24 -3.72
N HIS A 78 5.28 -11.20 -4.42
CA HIS A 78 5.42 -11.78 -5.77
C HIS A 78 5.10 -13.29 -5.77
N TYR A 79 5.74 -14.06 -4.89
CA TYR A 79 5.61 -15.52 -4.87
C TYR A 79 4.17 -15.98 -4.58
N VAL A 80 3.54 -15.46 -3.53
CA VAL A 80 2.20 -15.87 -3.09
C VAL A 80 1.12 -15.37 -4.05
N SER A 81 1.28 -14.15 -4.59
CA SER A 81 0.30 -13.61 -5.53
C SER A 81 0.39 -14.20 -6.92
N GLN A 82 1.48 -14.90 -7.26
CA GLN A 82 1.77 -15.36 -8.62
C GLN A 82 1.67 -14.21 -9.65
N THR A 83 2.10 -13.02 -9.25
CA THR A 83 2.02 -11.81 -10.07
C THR A 83 3.40 -11.35 -10.47
N SER A 84 3.64 -11.26 -11.78
CA SER A 84 4.81 -10.53 -12.29
C SER A 84 4.67 -9.05 -11.94
N PRO A 85 5.62 -8.47 -11.19
CA PRO A 85 5.53 -7.07 -10.80
C PRO A 85 5.67 -6.14 -12.00
N ILE A 86 5.10 -4.93 -11.88
CA ILE A 86 5.35 -3.85 -12.84
C ILE A 86 6.85 -3.52 -12.82
N PRO A 87 7.54 -3.53 -13.98
CA PRO A 87 8.97 -3.19 -14.01
C PRO A 87 9.21 -1.78 -13.47
N HIS A 88 10.26 -1.63 -12.68
CA HIS A 88 10.58 -0.38 -11.98
C HIS A 88 10.79 0.82 -12.92
N ASP A 89 11.22 0.58 -14.16
CA ASP A 89 11.48 1.57 -15.20
C ASP A 89 10.27 1.81 -16.13
N LYS A 90 9.07 1.33 -15.75
CA LYS A 90 7.83 1.46 -16.56
C LYS A 90 6.74 2.27 -15.85
N PRO A 91 6.99 3.57 -15.55
CA PRO A 91 6.03 4.41 -14.85
C PRO A 91 4.68 4.54 -15.59
N GLY A 92 4.69 4.52 -16.93
CA GLY A 92 3.47 4.58 -17.72
C GLY A 92 2.53 3.39 -17.52
N ILE A 93 3.06 2.19 -17.24
CA ILE A 93 2.24 1.01 -16.93
C ILE A 93 1.54 1.19 -15.59
N ALA A 94 2.27 1.68 -14.57
CA ALA A 94 1.70 1.97 -13.27
C ALA A 94 0.61 3.05 -13.35
N ALA A 95 0.87 4.14 -14.08
CA ALA A 95 -0.10 5.21 -14.29
C ALA A 95 -1.38 4.73 -14.98
N ALA A 96 -1.26 3.98 -16.09
CA ALA A 96 -2.41 3.42 -16.79
C ALA A 96 -3.21 2.43 -15.92
N THR A 97 -2.51 1.61 -15.13
CA THR A 97 -3.15 0.65 -14.22
C THR A 97 -3.90 1.37 -13.09
N ALA A 98 -3.30 2.42 -12.52
CA ALA A 98 -3.94 3.23 -11.49
C ALA A 98 -5.19 3.95 -12.02
N LEU A 99 -5.11 4.54 -13.21
CA LEU A 99 -6.25 5.17 -13.89
C LEU A 99 -7.38 4.16 -14.15
N ALA A 100 -7.05 2.95 -14.59
CA ALA A 100 -8.06 1.89 -14.72
C ALA A 100 -8.72 1.58 -13.37
N GLY A 101 -7.95 1.52 -12.28
CA GLY A 101 -8.48 1.35 -10.92
C GLY A 101 -9.44 2.47 -10.50
N GLU A 102 -9.09 3.72 -10.76
CA GLU A 102 -9.95 4.87 -10.49
C GLU A 102 -11.27 4.82 -11.28
N LEU A 103 -11.19 4.51 -12.59
CA LEU A 103 -12.38 4.36 -13.43
C LEU A 103 -13.29 3.20 -12.99
N LEU A 104 -12.72 2.17 -12.37
CA LEU A 104 -13.47 1.06 -11.75
C LEU A 104 -14.07 1.43 -10.38
N GLY A 105 -13.84 2.65 -9.89
CA GLY A 105 -14.43 3.16 -8.67
C GLY A 105 -13.60 2.91 -7.40
N LEU A 106 -12.35 2.48 -7.53
CA LEU A 106 -11.43 2.40 -6.39
C LEU A 106 -11.18 3.80 -5.81
N LYS A 107 -10.86 3.84 -4.51
CA LYS A 107 -10.78 5.09 -3.72
C LYS A 107 -9.37 5.41 -3.23
N ALA A 108 -8.42 4.51 -3.43
CA ALA A 108 -7.01 4.73 -3.17
C ALA A 108 -6.16 3.85 -4.09
N ILE A 109 -4.92 4.27 -4.34
CA ILE A 109 -3.91 3.51 -5.09
C ILE A 109 -2.75 3.22 -4.15
N TYR A 110 -2.33 1.96 -4.08
CA TYR A 110 -1.20 1.51 -3.29
C TYR A 110 -0.10 0.98 -4.23
N LEU A 111 1.05 1.65 -4.24
CA LEU A 111 2.26 1.20 -4.94
C LEU A 111 3.18 0.48 -3.94
N ASP A 112 3.48 -0.80 -4.17
CA ASP A 112 4.29 -1.59 -3.24
C ASP A 112 5.41 -2.34 -3.96
N THR A 113 6.65 -2.24 -3.45
CA THR A 113 7.74 -3.13 -3.89
C THR A 113 7.80 -4.45 -3.12
N GLY A 114 6.96 -4.60 -2.10
CA GLY A 114 6.93 -5.74 -1.19
C GLY A 114 7.93 -5.60 -0.04
N SER A 115 7.62 -6.29 1.06
CA SER A 115 8.46 -6.30 2.25
C SER A 115 9.86 -6.85 1.95
N GLY A 116 10.89 -6.21 2.52
CA GLY A 116 12.29 -6.60 2.35
C GLY A 116 12.90 -6.30 0.98
N ALA A 117 12.19 -5.60 0.07
CA ALA A 117 12.74 -5.17 -1.21
C ALA A 117 13.99 -4.28 -1.02
N PRO A 118 15.08 -4.47 -1.78
CA PRO A 118 16.29 -3.66 -1.68
C PRO A 118 16.07 -2.22 -2.16
N ARG A 119 15.14 -1.98 -3.08
CA ARG A 119 14.72 -0.64 -3.52
C ARG A 119 13.22 -0.43 -3.27
N THR A 120 12.85 0.82 -2.98
CA THR A 120 11.45 1.28 -2.93
C THR A 120 10.97 1.69 -4.33
N VAL A 121 9.72 2.15 -4.44
CA VAL A 121 9.13 2.67 -5.68
C VAL A 121 9.91 3.92 -6.14
N ALA A 122 10.13 4.07 -7.45
CA ALA A 122 10.79 5.27 -7.97
C ALA A 122 9.90 6.52 -7.79
N PRO A 123 10.45 7.67 -7.38
CA PRO A 123 9.72 8.94 -7.37
C PRO A 123 9.06 9.27 -8.73
N ASP A 124 9.73 8.98 -9.84
CA ASP A 124 9.17 9.18 -11.19
C ASP A 124 7.91 8.34 -11.44
N MET A 125 7.83 7.13 -10.87
CA MET A 125 6.64 6.29 -10.95
C MET A 125 5.49 6.85 -10.10
N VAL A 126 5.79 7.32 -8.88
CA VAL A 126 4.79 8.00 -8.04
C VAL A 126 4.24 9.24 -8.75
N LYS A 127 5.13 10.06 -9.33
CA LYS A 127 4.77 11.26 -10.07
C LYS A 127 3.89 10.95 -11.29
N ALA A 128 4.22 9.92 -12.06
CA ALA A 128 3.41 9.51 -13.20
C ALA A 128 2.01 9.05 -12.77
N VAL A 129 1.88 8.33 -11.66
CA VAL A 129 0.59 7.91 -11.10
C VAL A 129 -0.19 9.14 -10.61
N ARG A 130 0.44 10.05 -9.87
CA ARG A 130 -0.20 11.30 -9.40
C ARG A 130 -0.70 12.17 -10.55
N GLN A 131 0.00 12.19 -11.68
CA GLN A 131 -0.48 12.92 -12.87
C GLN A 131 -1.69 12.24 -13.55
N ALA A 132 -1.93 10.96 -13.29
CA ALA A 132 -2.97 10.19 -13.95
C ALA A 132 -4.26 10.03 -13.13
N VAL A 133 -4.20 10.14 -11.80
CA VAL A 133 -5.36 9.92 -10.91
C VAL A 133 -5.50 11.01 -9.85
N ASP A 134 -6.73 11.25 -9.37
CA ASP A 134 -7.02 12.17 -8.26
C ASP A 134 -7.18 11.49 -6.90
N LEU A 135 -6.91 10.19 -6.85
CA LEU A 135 -7.01 9.36 -5.66
C LEU A 135 -5.81 9.54 -4.70
N PRO A 136 -6.01 9.31 -3.39
CA PRO A 136 -4.90 9.12 -2.45
C PRO A 136 -3.91 8.04 -2.90
N ILE A 137 -2.62 8.37 -2.88
CA ILE A 137 -1.52 7.47 -3.23
C ILE A 137 -0.78 7.02 -1.97
N ILE A 138 -0.80 5.72 -1.74
CA ILE A 138 -0.07 5.03 -0.68
C ILE A 138 1.17 4.39 -1.30
N VAL A 139 2.33 4.56 -0.68
CA VAL A 139 3.58 3.93 -1.13
C VAL A 139 4.17 3.08 -0.01
N GLY A 140 4.47 1.83 -0.32
CA GLY A 140 5.09 0.88 0.61
C GLY A 140 6.27 0.12 0.00
N GLY A 141 7.00 -0.55 0.87
CA GLY A 141 8.11 -1.44 0.50
C GLY A 141 9.44 -0.69 0.33
N GLY A 142 10.48 -1.20 1.01
CA GLY A 142 11.87 -0.75 0.80
C GLY A 142 12.23 0.67 1.24
N ILE A 143 11.34 1.42 1.90
CA ILE A 143 11.61 2.77 2.42
C ILE A 143 12.49 2.66 3.67
N ARG A 144 13.72 3.21 3.60
CA ARG A 144 14.74 3.07 4.66
C ARG A 144 15.37 4.39 5.09
N SER A 145 15.23 5.47 4.34
CA SER A 145 15.83 6.76 4.70
C SER A 145 14.82 7.90 4.63
N THR A 146 15.12 8.96 5.37
CA THR A 146 14.38 10.22 5.39
C THR A 146 14.34 10.87 4.00
N GLU A 147 15.43 10.77 3.25
CA GLU A 147 15.55 11.32 1.89
C GLU A 147 14.64 10.57 0.92
N GLN A 148 14.55 9.24 1.05
CA GLN A 148 13.60 8.44 0.26
C GLN A 148 12.17 8.82 0.59
N ALA A 149 11.82 8.94 1.88
CA ALA A 149 10.49 9.32 2.30
C ALA A 149 10.10 10.72 1.78
N GLN A 150 11.01 11.68 1.89
CA GLN A 150 10.80 13.03 1.38
C GLN A 150 10.60 13.03 -0.15
N ALA A 151 11.48 12.37 -0.90
CA ALA A 151 11.37 12.31 -2.36
C ALA A 151 10.06 11.65 -2.84
N LEU A 152 9.55 10.65 -2.13
CA LEU A 152 8.26 10.02 -2.43
C LEU A 152 7.08 10.96 -2.16
N CYS A 153 7.12 11.71 -1.05
CA CYS A 153 6.09 12.71 -0.74
C CYS A 153 6.09 13.86 -1.76
N GLU A 154 7.27 14.40 -2.11
CA GLU A 154 7.42 15.44 -3.13
C GLU A 154 6.94 14.97 -4.51
N ALA A 155 7.07 13.68 -4.81
CA ALA A 155 6.54 13.08 -6.04
C ALA A 155 5.00 12.90 -6.04
N GLY A 156 4.34 13.07 -4.89
CA GLY A 156 2.87 13.02 -4.77
C GLY A 156 2.32 11.87 -3.93
N ALA A 157 3.13 11.21 -3.09
CA ALA A 157 2.62 10.22 -2.15
C ALA A 157 1.89 10.85 -0.95
N ASP A 158 0.62 10.50 -0.77
CA ASP A 158 -0.24 10.94 0.33
C ASP A 158 -0.06 10.11 1.62
N MET A 159 0.52 8.93 1.52
CA MET A 159 0.84 8.08 2.67
C MET A 159 2.05 7.18 2.38
N LEU A 160 2.93 7.04 3.37
CA LEU A 160 4.04 6.09 3.32
C LEU A 160 3.83 4.97 4.33
N VAL A 161 4.06 3.73 3.91
CA VAL A 161 3.97 2.54 4.76
C VAL A 161 5.37 1.98 4.99
N VAL A 162 5.78 2.00 6.26
CA VAL A 162 7.13 1.61 6.70
C VAL A 162 7.00 0.43 7.67
N GLY A 163 7.54 -0.72 7.27
CA GLY A 163 7.58 -1.94 8.08
C GLY A 163 9.00 -2.30 8.50
N THR A 164 9.80 -2.80 7.56
CA THR A 164 11.14 -3.36 7.84
C THR A 164 12.07 -2.38 8.58
N ALA A 165 12.06 -1.09 8.25
CA ALA A 165 12.90 -0.12 8.95
C ALA A 165 12.50 0.07 10.42
N PHE A 166 11.20 -0.08 10.75
CA PHE A 166 10.70 -0.05 12.13
C PHE A 166 11.07 -1.33 12.90
N GLU A 167 11.07 -2.49 12.23
CA GLU A 167 11.53 -3.76 12.83
C GLU A 167 13.03 -3.73 13.17
N GLU A 168 13.84 -3.07 12.35
CA GLU A 168 15.29 -2.90 12.57
C GLU A 168 15.60 -1.91 13.69
N ASP A 169 14.93 -0.75 13.69
CA ASP A 169 15.11 0.31 14.68
C ASP A 169 13.82 1.14 14.81
N PRO A 170 13.07 0.99 15.91
CA PRO A 170 11.83 1.72 16.14
C PRO A 170 11.97 3.24 16.12
N GLU A 171 13.14 3.79 16.50
CA GLU A 171 13.36 5.24 16.56
C GLU A 171 13.37 5.88 15.17
N ARG A 172 13.69 5.11 14.12
CA ARG A 172 13.70 5.61 12.73
C ARG A 172 12.33 6.10 12.26
N VAL A 173 11.25 5.60 12.84
CA VAL A 173 9.89 6.08 12.50
C VAL A 173 9.69 7.54 12.90
N PHE A 174 10.31 8.00 13.99
CA PHE A 174 10.21 9.41 14.39
C PHE A 174 10.95 10.33 13.40
N ALA A 175 12.14 9.95 12.96
CA ALA A 175 12.89 10.68 11.94
C ALA A 175 12.12 10.74 10.60
N LEU A 176 11.53 9.61 10.18
CA LEU A 176 10.73 9.54 8.95
C LEU A 176 9.48 10.41 9.04
N ARG A 177 8.81 10.45 10.20
CA ARG A 177 7.65 11.33 10.44
C ARG A 177 8.03 12.80 10.26
N GLU A 178 9.17 13.21 10.80
CA GLU A 178 9.63 14.59 10.71
C GLU A 178 9.89 14.98 9.24
N ALA A 179 10.60 14.14 8.48
CA ALA A 179 10.85 14.35 7.05
C ALA A 179 9.55 14.48 6.23
N VAL A 180 8.56 13.62 6.47
CA VAL A 180 7.25 13.70 5.80
C VAL A 180 6.49 14.99 6.15
N THR A 181 6.64 15.49 7.38
CA THR A 181 5.97 16.72 7.82
C THR A 181 6.58 17.95 7.14
N LEU A 182 7.89 17.97 6.91
CA LEU A 182 8.54 19.06 6.16
C LEU A 182 8.16 19.04 4.67
N ALA A 183 8.10 17.87 4.05
CA ALA A 183 7.79 17.72 2.62
C ALA A 183 6.38 18.19 2.22
N ARG A 184 5.46 18.31 3.19
CA ARG A 184 4.05 18.72 2.98
C ARG A 184 3.78 20.19 3.29
N ARG A 185 4.79 20.97 3.66
CA ARG A 185 4.71 22.43 3.83
C ARG A 185 4.99 23.13 2.50
#